data_AF-A0A1Q7IFU6-F1
#
_entry.id   AF-A0A1Q7IFU6-F1
#
_cell.length_a   1.000
_cell.length_b   1.000
_cell.length_c   1.000
_cell.angle_alpha   90.00
_cell.angle_beta   90.00
_cell.angle_gamma   90.00
#
_symmetry.space_group_name_H-M   'P 1'
#
loop_
_entity.id
_entity.type
_entity.pdbx_description
1 polymer ?
#
loop_
_entity_poly.entity_id
_entity_poly.type
_entity_poly.pdbx_seq_one_letter_code
_entity_poly.pdbx_strand_id
1 'polypeptide(L)'
;MRDVGLKRGRLYELMHGGRGLLLDQTGRLSVAGWADRVDHVVDESRELDVPAVLLRPDGHVAWVGEDQQDLRVLLPKWFGAAVS
;
A
#
# COMPACT_ATOMS: atom_id res chain seq x y z
N MET A 1 12.80 6.76 -4.29
CA MET A 1 11.67 6.34 -5.14
C MET A 1 11.25 7.57 -5.93
N ARG A 2 10.85 7.45 -7.21
CA ARG A 2 10.29 8.59 -7.96
C ARG A 2 8.86 8.82 -7.48
N ASP A 3 8.41 10.06 -7.45
CA ASP A 3 7.03 10.40 -7.12
C ASP A 3 6.11 9.85 -8.23
N VAL A 4 5.24 8.89 -7.89
CA VAL A 4 4.36 8.21 -8.85
C VAL A 4 3.06 9.00 -8.94
N GLY A 5 2.70 9.42 -10.16
CA GLY A 5 1.42 10.05 -10.45
C GLY A 5 0.28 9.05 -10.37
N LEU A 6 -0.69 9.30 -9.50
CA LEU A 6 -1.95 8.54 -9.37
C LEU A 6 -3.09 9.37 -9.98
N LYS A 7 -4.22 8.74 -10.35
CA LYS A 7 -5.39 9.50 -10.83
C LYS A 7 -5.93 10.43 -9.73
N ARG A 8 -5.68 10.12 -8.46
CA ARG A 8 -6.09 10.91 -7.28
C ARG A 8 -5.02 11.87 -6.72
N GLY A 9 -3.85 12.04 -7.35
CA GLY A 9 -2.79 12.93 -6.87
C GLY A 9 -1.41 12.28 -6.92
N ARG A 10 -0.47 12.74 -6.10
CA ARG A 10 0.89 12.16 -6.06
C ARG A 10 1.06 11.19 -4.91
N LEU A 11 1.86 10.14 -5.11
CA LEU A 11 2.09 9.09 -4.11
C LEU A 11 2.57 9.68 -2.77
N TYR A 12 3.49 10.65 -2.81
CA TYR A 12 3.98 11.29 -1.59
C TYR A 12 2.92 12.16 -0.90
N GLU A 13 1.92 12.67 -1.61
CA GLU A 13 0.80 13.43 -1.02
C GLU A 13 -0.04 12.55 -0.09
N LEU A 14 -0.17 11.26 -0.40
CA LEU A 14 -0.91 10.29 0.41
C LEU A 14 -0.11 9.81 1.64
N MET A 15 1.20 10.04 1.68
CA MET A 15 2.07 9.59 2.78
C MET A 15 2.23 10.60 3.92
N HIS A 16 1.63 11.79 3.84
CA HIS A 16 1.80 12.86 4.84
C HIS A 16 1.32 12.49 6.25
N GLY A 17 0.51 11.43 6.39
CA GLY A 17 0.02 10.94 7.68
C GLY A 17 1.02 10.08 8.48
N GLY A 18 2.21 9.79 7.93
CA GLY A 18 3.15 8.86 8.58
C GLY A 18 2.61 7.43 8.68
N ARG A 19 1.66 7.06 7.81
CA ARG A 19 1.04 5.75 7.74
C ARG A 19 1.65 4.94 6.60
N GLY A 20 1.50 3.61 6.65
CA GLY A 20 1.77 2.78 5.48
C GLY A 20 0.75 3.04 4.38
N LEU A 21 1.08 2.67 3.15
CA LEU A 21 0.18 2.82 2.01
C LEU A 21 0.20 1.54 1.16
N LEU A 22 -0.96 0.92 0.98
CA LEU A 22 -1.20 -0.06 -0.07
C LEU A 22 -1.82 0.66 -1.25
N LEU A 23 -1.08 0.72 -2.36
CA LEU A 23 -1.60 1.13 -3.66
C LEU A 23 -1.93 -0.13 -4.46
N ASP A 24 -3.22 -0.37 -4.70
CA ASP A 24 -3.76 -1.55 -5.37
C ASP A 24 -4.43 -1.18 -6.70
N GLN A 25 -3.86 -1.60 -7.83
CA GLN A 25 -4.46 -1.37 -9.14
C GLN A 25 -5.53 -2.42 -9.47
N THR A 26 -5.59 -3.52 -8.72
CA THR A 26 -6.51 -4.63 -8.97
C THR A 26 -7.86 -4.44 -8.27
N GLY A 27 -7.87 -3.70 -7.16
CA GLY A 27 -9.02 -3.53 -6.26
C GLY A 27 -9.43 -4.81 -5.52
N ARG A 28 -8.58 -5.84 -5.50
CA ARG A 28 -8.87 -7.16 -4.91
C ARG A 28 -8.22 -7.35 -3.54
N LEU A 29 -7.30 -6.47 -3.17
CA LEU A 29 -6.55 -6.58 -1.92
C LEU A 29 -7.27 -5.89 -0.75
N SER A 30 -6.86 -6.25 0.45
CA SER A 30 -7.42 -5.76 1.69
C SER A 30 -6.34 -5.69 2.77
N VAL A 31 -6.41 -4.60 3.53
CA VAL A 31 -5.64 -4.36 4.76
C VAL A 31 -6.53 -4.44 5.99
N ALA A 32 -7.65 -5.18 5.93
CA ALA A 32 -8.55 -5.36 7.06
C ALA A 32 -7.77 -5.84 8.30
N GLY A 33 -7.94 -5.10 9.40
CA GLY A 33 -7.17 -5.27 10.64
C GLY A 33 -5.88 -4.45 10.75
N TRP A 34 -5.53 -3.69 9.72
CA TRP A 34 -4.42 -2.72 9.71
C TRP A 34 -4.81 -1.36 9.17
N ALA A 35 -6.11 -1.13 8.89
CA ALA A 35 -6.61 0.11 8.29
C ALA A 35 -6.37 1.37 9.17
N ASP A 36 -6.11 1.18 10.47
CA ASP A 36 -5.67 2.20 11.40
C ASP A 36 -4.24 2.71 11.10
N ARG A 37 -3.39 1.86 10.52
CA ARG A 37 -1.97 2.13 10.24
C ARG A 37 -1.59 2.10 8.76
N VAL A 38 -2.46 1.58 7.90
CA VAL A 38 -2.23 1.44 6.46
C VAL A 38 -3.40 2.04 5.70
N ASP A 39 -3.11 3.06 4.89
CA ASP A 39 -4.01 3.58 3.87
C ASP A 39 -4.16 2.56 2.74
N HIS A 40 -5.38 2.32 2.29
CA HIS A 40 -5.64 1.51 1.11
C HIS A 40 -6.22 2.39 0.00
N VAL A 41 -5.44 2.52 -1.07
CA VAL A 41 -5.82 3.31 -2.24
C VAL A 41 -5.94 2.38 -3.43
N VAL A 42 -7.16 2.25 -3.92
CA VAL A 42 -7.45 1.55 -5.17
C VAL A 42 -7.42 2.57 -6.30
N ASP A 43 -6.37 2.54 -7.09
CA ASP A 43 -6.19 3.44 -8.22
C ASP A 43 -5.28 2.81 -9.28
N GLU A 44 -5.60 3.02 -10.55
CA GLU A 44 -4.77 2.56 -11.67
C GLU A 44 -3.82 3.68 -12.06
N SER A 45 -2.51 3.43 -12.00
CA SER A 45 -1.47 4.37 -12.42
C SER A 45 -0.74 3.84 -13.64
N ARG A 46 -0.64 4.67 -14.68
CA ARG A 46 0.16 4.35 -15.88
C ARG A 46 1.67 4.32 -15.60
N GLU A 47 2.10 4.80 -14.44
CA GLU A 47 3.51 4.84 -14.04
C GLU A 47 3.90 3.65 -13.16
N LEU A 48 2.93 2.84 -12.73
CA LEU A 48 3.17 1.66 -11.92
C LEU A 48 2.98 0.40 -12.76
N ASP A 49 4.08 -0.26 -13.11
CA ASP A 49 4.08 -1.48 -13.94
C ASP A 49 3.79 -2.77 -13.15
N VAL A 50 3.30 -2.64 -11.91
CA VAL A 50 3.05 -3.77 -10.99
C VAL A 50 1.63 -3.73 -10.43
N PRO A 51 0.98 -4.88 -10.17
CA PRO A 51 -0.43 -4.90 -9.79
C PRO A 51 -0.74 -4.13 -8.50
N ALA A 52 0.11 -4.25 -7.48
CA ALA A 52 0.02 -3.49 -6.25
C ALA A 52 1.38 -3.33 -5.56
N VAL A 53 1.49 -2.32 -4.69
CA VAL A 53 2.68 -2.05 -3.88
C VAL A 53 2.29 -1.65 -2.46
N LEU A 54 2.98 -2.22 -1.47
CA LEU A 54 2.88 -1.82 -0.07
C LEU A 54 4.11 -0.98 0.30
N LEU A 55 3.87 0.23 0.78
CA LEU A 55 4.87 1.17 1.24
C LEU A 55 4.83 1.30 2.76
N ARG A 56 6.02 1.35 3.36
CA ARG A 56 6.22 1.70 4.77
C ARG A 56 6.06 3.22 4.95
N PRO A 57 5.82 3.70 6.18
CA PRO A 57 5.75 5.14 6.47
C PRO A 57 6.98 5.95 6.02
N ASP A 58 8.14 5.31 5.91
CA ASP A 58 9.39 5.93 5.43
C ASP A 58 9.53 5.94 3.89
N GLY A 59 8.50 5.50 3.16
CA GLY A 59 8.48 5.47 1.70
C GLY A 59 9.19 4.25 1.08
N HIS A 60 9.69 3.32 1.89
CA HIS A 60 10.30 2.10 1.36
C HIS A 60 9.24 1.05 1.00
N VAL A 61 9.47 0.36 -0.12
CA VAL A 61 8.67 -0.78 -0.54
C VAL A 61 8.85 -1.95 0.41
N ALA A 62 7.76 -2.41 1.02
CA ALA A 62 7.69 -3.60 1.85
C ALA A 62 7.24 -4.85 1.09
N TRP A 63 6.46 -4.68 0.02
CA TRP A 63 5.93 -5.76 -0.81
C TRP A 63 5.44 -5.24 -2.17
N VAL A 64 5.47 -6.13 -3.18
CA VAL A 64 4.92 -5.93 -4.53
C VAL A 64 4.26 -7.24 -4.96
N GLY A 65 3.06 -7.18 -5.54
CA GLY A 65 2.37 -8.35 -6.06
C GLY A 65 0.86 -8.14 -6.19
N GLU A 66 0.13 -9.24 -6.29
CA GLU A 66 -1.35 -9.26 -6.35
C GLU A 66 -1.99 -10.33 -5.44
N ASP A 67 -1.19 -11.12 -4.73
CA ASP A 67 -1.69 -12.19 -3.87
C ASP A 67 -1.99 -11.67 -2.46
N GLN A 68 -3.25 -11.85 -2.02
CA GLN A 68 -3.71 -11.43 -0.71
C GLN A 68 -3.07 -12.20 0.46
N GLN A 69 -2.72 -13.47 0.28
CA GLN A 69 -2.07 -14.29 1.30
C GLN A 69 -0.64 -13.82 1.51
N ASP A 70 0.10 -13.55 0.44
CA ASP A 70 1.46 -12.99 0.52
C ASP A 70 1.45 -11.64 1.24
N LEU A 71 0.51 -10.77 0.87
CA LEU A 71 0.32 -9.49 1.56
C LEU A 71 0.01 -9.68 3.05
N ARG A 72 -0.87 -10.63 3.42
CA ARG A 72 -1.22 -10.93 4.82
C ARG A 72 -0.03 -11.45 5.63
N VAL A 73 0.93 -12.14 5.02
CA VAL A 73 2.14 -12.60 5.71
C VAL A 73 3.08 -11.44 6.03
N LEU A 74 3.13 -10.42 5.17
CA LEU A 74 4.06 -9.30 5.30
C LEU A 74 3.51 -8.11 6.10
N LEU A 75 2.19 -7.94 6.15
CA LEU A 75 1.55 -6.90 6.97
C LEU A 75 2.00 -6.97 8.45
N PRO A 76 1.96 -8.14 9.14
CA PRO A 76 2.44 -8.25 10.52
C PRO A 76 3.91 -7.90 10.71
N LYS A 77 4.76 -8.22 9.73
CA LYS A 77 6.21 -8.00 9.81
C LYS A 77 6.56 -6.51 9.91
N TRP A 78 5.78 -5.66 9.23
CA TRP A 78 6.06 -4.23 9.14
C TRP A 78 5.10 -3.36 9.95
N PHE A 79 3.88 -3.83 10.17
CA PHE A 79 2.79 -3.06 10.78
C PHE A 79 2.22 -3.71 12.05
N GLY A 80 2.84 -4.77 12.57
CA GLY A 80 2.42 -5.44 13.81
C GLY A 80 1.14 -6.27 13.65
N ALA A 81 0.63 -6.83 14.75
CA ALA A 81 -0.56 -7.69 14.70
C ALA A 81 -1.82 -6.95 14.21
N ALA A 82 -2.73 -7.68 13.56
CA ALA A 82 -4.04 -7.15 13.18
C ALA A 82 -4.84 -6.76 14.43
N VAL A 83 -5.60 -5.67 14.32
CA VAL A 83 -6.62 -5.26 15.29
C VAL A 83 -8.00 -5.63 14.76
N SER A 84 -8.94 -5.92 15.65
CA SER A 84 -10.34 -6.24 15.30
C SER A 84 -11.20 -4.98 15.17
#